data_AF-A0A9E5YNI4-F1
#
_entry.id   AF-A0A9E5YNI4-F1
#
_cell.length_a   1.000
_cell.length_b   1.000
_cell.length_c   1.000
_cell.angle_alpha   90.00
_cell.angle_beta   90.00
_cell.angle_gamma   90.00
#
_symmetry.space_group_name_H-M   'P 1'
#
loop_
_entity.id
_entity.type
_entity.pdbx_description
1 polymer ?
#
loop_
_entity_poly.entity_id
_entity_poly.type
_entity_poly.pdbx_seq_one_letter_code
_entity_poly.pdbx_strand_id
1 'polypeptide(L)'
;YGGLGFLGLKLSQKLGFADIWDSKVSNKQRFFIPALIGTGLGIFLILADAILSKFHTLGPLPHPPFPTSLVTSAVAGIGEELIFRLFFISFWVWLISYVILKKRWQDQIFWIVAVLSALAFALGHIPSVMILFGLNTVNEIPFALMTEIILLNGVISLFAAYYFRKFGFLAPVGIHFWTDVVWHVIWGMI
;
A
#
# COMPACT_ATOMS: atom_id res chain seq x y z
N TYR A 1 16.52 3.69 -1.05
CA TYR A 1 15.76 2.60 -0.41
C TYR A 1 16.55 1.31 -0.11
N GLY A 2 17.70 1.04 -0.74
CA GLY A 2 18.41 -0.25 -0.61
C GLY A 2 18.71 -0.72 0.82
N GLY A 3 19.20 0.17 1.70
CA GLY A 3 19.50 -0.19 3.10
C GLY A 3 18.25 -0.56 3.93
N LEU A 4 17.16 0.21 3.78
CA LEU A 4 15.88 -0.08 4.45
C LEU A 4 15.28 -1.39 3.94
N GLY A 5 15.34 -1.63 2.63
CA GLY A 5 14.85 -2.88 2.03
C GLY A 5 15.62 -4.09 2.52
N PHE A 6 16.96 -4.01 2.59
CA PHE A 6 17.78 -5.09 3.12
C PHE A 6 17.49 -5.38 4.60
N LEU A 7 17.39 -4.34 5.43
CA LEU A 7 17.04 -4.48 6.85
C LEU A 7 15.65 -5.09 7.00
N GLY A 8 14.66 -4.58 6.28
CA GLY A 8 13.30 -5.09 6.26
C GLY A 8 13.23 -6.57 5.87
N LEU A 9 13.97 -6.97 4.84
CA LEU A 9 14.06 -8.36 4.40
C LEU A 9 14.63 -9.27 5.51
N LYS A 10 15.75 -8.89 6.12
CA LYS A 10 16.35 -9.67 7.23
C LYS A 10 15.42 -9.79 8.43
N LEU A 11 14.69 -8.73 8.76
CA LEU A 11 13.73 -8.77 9.86
C LEU A 11 12.50 -9.61 9.52
N SER A 12 11.98 -9.54 8.30
CA SER A 12 10.84 -10.36 7.85
C SER A 12 11.16 -11.86 7.93
N GLN A 13 12.36 -12.26 7.52
CA GLN A 13 12.86 -13.63 7.65
C GLN A 13 12.94 -14.07 9.11
N LYS A 14 13.44 -13.20 10.00
CA LYS A 14 13.53 -13.46 11.44
C LYS A 14 12.16 -13.60 12.12
N LEU A 15 11.15 -12.91 11.59
CA LEU A 15 9.76 -13.01 12.01
C LEU A 15 9.04 -14.25 11.44
N GLY A 16 9.69 -15.01 10.56
CA GLY A 16 9.09 -16.19 9.93
C GLY A 16 8.03 -15.86 8.88
N PHE A 17 8.06 -14.65 8.30
CA PHE A 17 7.24 -14.35 7.13
C PHE A 17 7.82 -15.04 5.90
N ALA A 18 6.97 -15.27 4.89
CA ALA A 18 7.41 -15.88 3.64
C ALA A 18 8.48 -15.01 2.96
N ASP A 19 9.55 -15.65 2.49
CA ASP A 19 10.62 -14.98 1.75
C ASP A 19 10.20 -14.70 0.29
N ILE A 20 10.95 -13.84 -0.41
CA ILE A 20 10.71 -13.44 -1.81
C ILE A 20 10.51 -14.66 -2.72
N TRP A 21 11.42 -15.63 -2.58
CA TRP A 21 11.45 -16.88 -3.36
C TRP A 21 11.17 -18.12 -2.50
N ASP A 22 10.32 -17.98 -1.48
CA ASP A 22 9.91 -19.11 -0.65
C ASP A 22 9.32 -20.25 -1.52
N SER A 23 9.90 -21.45 -1.40
CA SER A 23 9.50 -22.63 -2.17
C SER A 23 8.11 -23.16 -1.80
N LYS A 24 7.59 -22.77 -0.62
CA LYS A 24 6.24 -23.10 -0.17
C LYS A 24 5.18 -22.18 -0.80
N VAL A 25 5.59 -21.07 -1.41
CA VAL A 25 4.69 -20.12 -2.09
C VAL A 25 4.69 -20.40 -3.58
N SER A 26 3.55 -20.86 -4.09
CA SER A 26 3.34 -21.12 -5.51
C SER A 26 3.33 -19.82 -6.33
N ASN A 27 3.61 -19.90 -7.64
CA ASN A 27 3.50 -18.74 -8.54
C ASN A 27 2.07 -18.19 -8.62
N LYS A 28 1.05 -19.02 -8.41
CA LYS A 28 -0.34 -18.56 -8.30
C LYS A 28 -0.52 -17.62 -7.10
N GLN A 29 0.05 -17.96 -5.95
CA GLN A 29 0.02 -17.13 -4.75
C GLN A 29 0.91 -15.89 -4.86
N ARG A 30 2.05 -16.02 -5.54
CA ARG A 30 3.04 -14.94 -5.71
C ARG A 30 2.61 -13.88 -6.72
N PHE A 31 1.90 -14.24 -7.78
CA PHE A 31 1.61 -13.33 -8.90
C PHE A 31 0.12 -13.27 -9.26
N PHE A 32 -0.53 -14.42 -9.49
CA PHE A 32 -1.90 -14.45 -10.00
C PHE A 32 -2.94 -13.95 -8.98
N ILE A 33 -2.88 -14.41 -7.73
CA ILE A 33 -3.76 -13.95 -6.66
C ILE A 33 -3.56 -12.45 -6.42
N PRO A 34 -2.33 -11.93 -6.24
CA PRO A 34 -2.07 -10.50 -6.18
C PRO A 34 -2.66 -9.70 -7.33
N ALA A 35 -2.57 -10.20 -8.57
CA ALA A 35 -3.18 -9.53 -9.72
C ALA A 35 -4.70 -9.44 -9.59
N LEU A 36 -5.38 -10.54 -9.26
CA LEU A 36 -6.84 -10.52 -9.08
C LEU A 36 -7.29 -9.59 -7.95
N ILE A 37 -6.59 -9.62 -6.81
CA ILE A 37 -6.87 -8.75 -5.67
C ILE A 37 -6.63 -7.29 -6.06
N GLY A 38 -5.49 -6.99 -6.69
CA GLY A 38 -5.16 -5.64 -7.15
C GLY A 38 -6.17 -5.11 -8.15
N THR A 39 -6.60 -5.92 -9.12
CA THR A 39 -7.67 -5.53 -10.05
C THR A 39 -8.98 -5.21 -9.32
N GLY A 40 -9.39 -6.05 -8.37
CA GLY A 40 -10.58 -5.79 -7.56
C GLY A 40 -10.48 -4.51 -6.73
N LEU A 41 -9.32 -4.26 -6.14
CA LEU A 41 -9.04 -3.02 -5.40
C LEU A 41 -9.02 -1.80 -6.31
N GLY A 42 -8.46 -1.90 -7.52
CA GLY A 42 -8.47 -0.81 -8.50
C GLY A 42 -9.90 -0.44 -8.92
N ILE A 43 -10.77 -1.43 -9.16
CA ILE A 43 -12.19 -1.18 -9.44
C ILE A 43 -12.86 -0.53 -8.23
N PHE A 44 -12.58 -1.02 -7.01
CA PHE A 44 -13.09 -0.40 -5.78
C PHE A 44 -12.65 1.05 -5.65
N LEU A 45 -11.38 1.36 -5.95
CA LEU A 45 -10.91 2.73 -5.98
C LEU A 45 -11.77 3.55 -6.95
N ILE A 46 -11.90 3.12 -8.23
CA ILE A 46 -12.63 3.85 -9.29
C ILE A 46 -14.01 4.28 -8.79
N LEU A 47 -14.74 3.33 -8.19
CA LEU A 47 -16.08 3.58 -7.67
C LEU A 47 -16.07 4.54 -6.48
N ALA A 48 -15.09 4.42 -5.58
CA ALA A 48 -15.00 5.28 -4.42
C ALA A 48 -14.69 6.74 -4.79
N ASP A 49 -13.75 7.02 -5.69
CA ASP A 49 -13.49 8.39 -6.19
C ASP A 49 -14.67 8.96 -6.96
N ALA A 50 -15.29 8.17 -7.84
CA ALA A 50 -16.48 8.61 -8.58
C ALA A 50 -17.66 8.96 -7.65
N ILE A 51 -17.72 8.40 -6.44
CA ILE A 51 -18.72 8.72 -5.42
C ILE A 51 -18.27 9.91 -4.56
N LEU A 52 -17.05 9.86 -4.01
CA LEU A 52 -16.56 10.82 -3.02
C LEU A 52 -16.26 12.19 -3.61
N SER A 53 -15.79 12.23 -4.86
CA SER A 53 -15.57 13.47 -5.61
C SER A 53 -16.83 14.32 -5.79
N LYS A 54 -18.03 13.72 -5.71
CA LYS A 54 -19.31 14.44 -5.76
C LYS A 54 -19.60 15.27 -4.50
N PHE A 55 -18.87 15.02 -3.42
CA PHE A 55 -19.05 15.72 -2.14
C PHE A 55 -18.05 16.87 -1.94
N HIS A 56 -17.28 17.23 -2.98
CA HIS A 56 -16.43 18.42 -2.99
C HIS A 56 -16.28 19.00 -4.41
N THR A 57 -15.76 20.22 -4.53
CA THR A 57 -15.66 20.93 -5.81
C THR A 57 -14.33 20.74 -6.54
N LEU A 58 -13.38 20.01 -5.94
CA LEU A 58 -12.04 19.79 -6.51
C LEU A 58 -12.03 18.82 -7.71
N GLY A 59 -13.13 18.08 -7.93
CA GLY A 59 -13.19 17.02 -8.94
C GLY A 59 -12.52 15.71 -8.50
N PRO A 60 -12.40 14.73 -9.42
CA PRO A 60 -11.76 13.44 -9.13
C PRO A 60 -10.25 13.57 -8.96
N LEU A 61 -9.63 12.57 -8.35
CA LEU A 61 -8.17 12.49 -8.18
C LEU A 61 -7.46 12.47 -9.55
N PRO A 62 -6.44 13.31 -9.78
CA PRO A 62 -5.73 13.34 -11.05
C PRO A 62 -4.84 12.11 -11.23
N HIS A 63 -4.78 11.60 -12.46
CA HIS A 63 -3.94 10.46 -12.82
C HIS A 63 -2.73 10.91 -13.66
N PRO A 64 -1.55 10.28 -13.50
CA PRO A 64 -0.43 10.53 -14.40
C PRO A 64 -0.79 10.19 -15.86
N PRO A 65 -0.26 10.91 -16.85
CA PRO A 65 -0.57 10.63 -18.26
C PRO A 65 0.02 9.29 -18.73
N PHE A 66 -0.63 8.63 -19.67
CA PHE A 66 0.00 7.48 -20.35
C PHE A 66 1.13 7.96 -21.29
N PRO A 67 2.30 7.29 -21.35
CA PRO A 67 2.66 6.02 -20.72
C PRO A 67 3.36 6.15 -19.36
N THR A 68 3.55 7.37 -18.82
CA THR A 68 4.27 7.54 -17.55
C THR A 68 3.51 6.93 -16.38
N SER A 69 2.19 6.86 -16.44
CA SER A 69 1.35 6.14 -15.46
C SER A 69 1.81 4.71 -15.23
N LEU A 70 2.14 3.94 -16.27
CA LEU A 70 2.59 2.55 -16.12
C LEU A 70 3.93 2.45 -15.36
N VAL A 71 4.86 3.36 -15.65
CA VAL A 71 6.17 3.41 -14.99
C VAL A 71 5.99 3.85 -13.53
N THR A 72 5.16 4.87 -13.29
CA THR A 72 4.82 5.33 -11.94
C THR A 72 4.17 4.23 -11.12
N SER A 73 3.23 3.45 -11.68
CA SER A 73 2.62 2.29 -11.01
C SER A 73 3.65 1.24 -10.60
N ALA A 74 4.63 0.95 -11.47
CA ALA A 74 5.69 -0.01 -11.15
C ALA A 74 6.62 0.52 -10.05
N VAL A 75 7.01 1.79 -10.14
CA VAL A 75 7.91 2.43 -9.16
C VAL A 75 7.23 2.60 -7.80
N ALA A 76 5.97 3.02 -7.77
CA ALA A 76 5.16 3.14 -6.55
C ALA A 76 4.95 1.77 -5.91
N GLY A 77 4.45 0.80 -6.69
CA GLY A 77 4.22 -0.56 -6.21
C GLY A 77 5.45 -1.25 -5.63
N ILE A 78 6.67 -0.95 -6.11
CA ILE A 78 7.90 -1.47 -5.50
C ILE A 78 8.36 -0.60 -4.32
N GLY A 79 8.44 0.72 -4.53
CA GLY A 79 9.04 1.66 -3.59
C GLY A 79 8.24 1.79 -2.30
N GLU A 80 6.92 1.95 -2.42
CA GLU A 80 6.03 2.14 -1.29
C GLU A 80 5.91 0.86 -0.47
N GLU A 81 5.79 -0.29 -1.13
CA GLU A 81 5.75 -1.58 -0.45
C GLU A 81 7.07 -1.90 0.27
N LEU A 82 8.21 -1.49 -0.30
CA LEU A 82 9.51 -1.61 0.38
C LEU A 82 9.51 -0.82 1.69
N ILE A 83 9.03 0.42 1.67
CA ILE A 83 9.02 1.29 2.86
C ILE A 83 8.00 0.78 3.89
N PHE A 84 6.75 0.59 3.48
CA PHE A 84 5.62 0.42 4.41
C PHE A 84 5.35 -1.03 4.80
N ARG A 85 5.70 -2.01 3.95
CA ARG A 85 5.48 -3.42 4.25
C ARG A 85 6.79 -4.10 4.61
N LEU A 86 7.77 -4.07 3.72
CA LEU A 86 9.03 -4.76 3.95
C LEU A 86 9.79 -4.17 5.13
N PHE A 87 9.99 -2.85 5.18
CA PHE A 87 10.70 -2.19 6.27
C PHE A 87 9.80 -1.91 7.47
N PHE A 88 8.79 -1.05 7.35
CA PHE A 88 8.02 -0.55 8.49
C PHE A 88 7.34 -1.67 9.29
N ILE A 89 6.58 -2.56 8.65
CA ILE A 89 5.90 -3.65 9.37
C ILE A 89 6.94 -4.59 9.99
N SER A 90 7.92 -5.06 9.23
CA SER A 90 8.93 -5.98 9.77
C SER A 90 9.72 -5.37 10.93
N PHE A 91 10.08 -4.09 10.83
CA PHE A 91 10.81 -3.38 11.88
C PHE A 91 9.99 -3.27 13.17
N TRP A 92 8.77 -2.76 13.10
CA TRP A 92 7.96 -2.54 14.30
C TRP A 92 7.44 -3.82 14.93
N VAL A 93 7.11 -4.84 14.12
CA VAL A 93 6.74 -6.16 14.66
C VAL A 93 7.94 -6.81 15.35
N TRP A 94 9.13 -6.73 14.75
CA TRP A 94 10.34 -7.23 15.38
C TRP A 94 10.66 -6.49 16.68
N LEU A 95 10.65 -5.16 16.66
CA LEU A 95 10.99 -4.36 17.84
C LEU A 95 10.01 -4.63 18.98
N ILE A 96 8.70 -4.59 18.70
CA ILE A 96 7.70 -4.74 19.76
C ILE A 96 7.58 -6.20 20.19
N SER A 97 7.35 -7.13 19.26
CA SER A 97 7.11 -8.52 19.63
C SER A 97 8.38 -9.23 20.10
N TYR A 98 9.50 -9.13 19.36
CA TYR A 98 10.71 -9.89 19.65
C TYR A 98 11.60 -9.22 20.70
N VAL A 99 11.80 -7.90 20.63
CA VAL A 99 12.71 -7.20 21.55
C VAL A 99 11.99 -6.84 22.85
N ILE A 100 10.90 -6.08 22.77
CA ILE A 100 10.20 -5.55 23.96
C ILE A 100 9.40 -6.66 24.66
N LEU A 101 8.58 -7.40 23.91
CA LEU A 101 7.68 -8.44 24.45
C LEU A 101 8.30 -9.83 24.49
N LYS A 102 9.61 -9.96 24.21
CA LYS A 102 10.38 -11.21 24.31
C LYS A 102 9.74 -12.38 23.53
N LYS A 103 9.44 -12.15 22.25
CA LYS A 103 8.80 -13.06 21.29
C LYS A 103 7.35 -13.45 21.61
N ARG A 104 6.59 -12.55 22.25
CA ARG A 104 5.16 -12.77 22.55
C ARG A 104 4.27 -11.90 21.67
N TRP A 105 3.02 -12.31 21.50
CA TRP A 105 1.95 -11.53 20.85
C TRP A 105 2.22 -11.11 19.39
N GLN A 106 3.05 -11.85 18.65
CA GLN A 106 3.44 -11.46 17.29
C GLN A 106 2.24 -11.20 16.37
N ASP A 107 1.16 -12.00 16.48
CA ASP A 107 -0.04 -11.84 15.66
C ASP A 107 -0.79 -10.55 15.95
N GLN A 108 -1.01 -10.24 17.22
CA GLN A 108 -1.72 -9.04 17.66
C GLN A 108 -0.89 -7.80 17.30
N ILE A 109 0.42 -7.84 17.57
CA ILE A 109 1.34 -6.77 17.22
C ILE A 109 1.40 -6.58 15.70
N PHE A 110 1.40 -7.66 14.91
CA PHE A 110 1.37 -7.56 13.45
C PHE A 110 0.15 -6.78 12.96
N TRP A 111 -1.06 -7.09 13.44
CA TRP A 111 -2.26 -6.39 13.00
C TRP A 111 -2.32 -4.94 13.49
N ILE A 112 -1.87 -4.66 14.71
CA ILE A 112 -1.75 -3.29 15.22
C ILE A 112 -0.79 -2.49 14.33
N VAL A 113 0.40 -3.04 14.04
CA VAL A 113 1.40 -2.40 13.19
C VAL A 113 0.91 -2.27 11.75
N ALA A 114 0.14 -3.23 11.22
CA ALA A 114 -0.45 -3.15 9.89
C ALA A 114 -1.45 -1.99 9.79
N VAL A 115 -2.29 -1.78 10.80
CA VAL A 115 -3.21 -0.62 10.86
C VAL A 115 -2.43 0.69 10.97
N LEU A 116 -1.39 0.75 11.82
CA LEU A 116 -0.53 1.93 11.91
C LEU A 116 0.20 2.22 10.60
N SER A 117 0.67 1.18 9.90
CA SER A 117 1.29 1.30 8.57
C SER A 117 0.29 1.79 7.54
N ALA A 118 -0.96 1.32 7.56
CA ALA A 118 -2.04 1.79 6.70
C ALA A 118 -2.36 3.27 6.91
N LEU A 119 -2.43 3.71 8.17
CA LEU A 119 -2.61 5.14 8.49
C LEU A 119 -1.40 5.97 8.06
N ALA A 120 -0.17 5.54 8.35
CA ALA A 120 1.03 6.24 7.93
C ALA A 120 1.15 6.33 6.40
N PHE A 121 0.76 5.26 5.70
CA PHE A 121 0.72 5.21 4.25
C PHE A 121 -0.29 6.21 3.67
N ALA A 122 -1.52 6.20 4.18
CA ALA A 122 -2.56 7.14 3.76
C ALA A 122 -2.19 8.60 4.04
N LEU A 123 -1.75 8.90 5.26
CA LEU A 123 -1.36 10.26 5.64
C LEU A 123 -0.11 10.73 4.88
N GLY A 124 0.77 9.81 4.49
CA GLY A 124 1.91 10.09 3.62
C GLY A 124 1.54 10.65 2.23
N HIS A 125 0.29 10.46 1.80
CA HIS A 125 -0.21 11.00 0.53
C HIS A 125 -0.74 12.44 0.63
N ILE A 126 -0.96 12.97 1.85
CA ILE A 126 -1.50 14.32 2.04
C ILE A 126 -0.66 15.39 1.30
N PRO A 127 0.68 15.43 1.42
CA PRO A 127 1.48 16.43 0.71
C PRO A 127 1.29 16.38 -0.80
N SER A 128 1.22 15.17 -1.38
CA SER A 128 1.01 14.99 -2.82
C SER A 128 -0.36 15.50 -3.26
N VAL A 129 -1.41 15.19 -2.50
CA VAL A 129 -2.78 15.67 -2.78
C VAL A 129 -2.85 17.20 -2.67
N MET A 130 -2.22 17.79 -1.67
CA MET A 130 -2.16 19.25 -1.52
C MET A 130 -1.47 19.90 -2.73
N ILE A 131 -0.35 19.34 -3.19
CA ILE A 131 0.35 19.84 -4.39
C ILE A 131 -0.55 19.72 -5.64
N LEU A 132 -1.22 18.58 -5.82
CA LEU A 132 -2.05 18.30 -7.00
C LEU A 132 -3.28 19.23 -7.11
N PHE A 133 -3.89 19.57 -5.98
CA PHE A 133 -5.05 20.48 -5.93
C PHE A 133 -4.71 21.94 -5.59
N GLY A 134 -3.43 22.27 -5.41
CA GLY A 134 -2.98 23.63 -5.08
C GLY A 134 -3.41 24.13 -3.69
N LEU A 135 -3.54 23.21 -2.72
CA LEU A 135 -3.93 23.53 -1.34
C LEU A 135 -2.70 23.93 -0.52
N ASN A 136 -2.82 24.99 0.28
CA ASN A 136 -1.70 25.52 1.06
C ASN A 136 -1.64 24.93 2.47
N THR A 137 -2.79 24.54 3.02
CA THR A 137 -2.89 24.00 4.38
C THR A 137 -3.76 22.74 4.41
N VAL A 138 -3.52 21.86 5.39
CA VAL A 138 -4.29 20.62 5.58
C VAL A 138 -5.77 20.91 5.87
N ASN A 139 -6.08 22.06 6.46
CA ASN A 139 -7.45 22.48 6.77
C ASN A 139 -8.27 22.83 5.52
N GLU A 140 -7.63 23.04 4.37
CA GLU A 140 -8.31 23.25 3.09
C GLU A 140 -8.76 21.93 2.45
N ILE A 141 -8.30 20.77 2.94
CA ILE A 141 -8.71 19.47 2.43
C ILE A 141 -10.16 19.20 2.85
N PRO A 142 -11.11 19.06 1.90
CA PRO A 142 -12.50 18.73 2.23
C PRO A 142 -12.58 17.43 3.02
N PHE A 143 -13.52 17.35 3.96
CA PHE A 143 -13.69 16.14 4.79
C PHE A 143 -13.91 14.86 3.94
N ALA A 144 -14.66 14.98 2.84
CA ALA A 144 -14.87 13.88 1.90
C ALA A 144 -13.56 13.41 1.25
N LEU A 145 -12.70 14.34 0.80
CA LEU A 145 -11.39 14.03 0.23
C LEU A 145 -10.43 13.46 1.28
N MET A 146 -10.44 13.96 2.52
CA MET A 146 -9.67 13.36 3.61
C MET A 146 -10.10 11.92 3.88
N THR A 147 -11.41 11.67 3.90
CA THR A 147 -11.98 10.33 4.07
C THR A 147 -11.56 9.42 2.92
N GLU A 148 -11.59 9.93 1.69
CA GLU A 148 -11.14 9.24 0.49
C GLU A 148 -9.66 8.83 0.61
N ILE A 149 -8.75 9.77 0.90
CA ILE A 149 -7.31 9.48 1.05
C ILE A 149 -7.09 8.35 2.06
N ILE A 150 -7.78 8.39 3.21
CA ILE A 150 -7.66 7.37 4.26
C ILE A 150 -8.23 6.03 3.80
N LEU A 151 -9.40 6.04 3.17
CA LEU A 151 -10.09 4.83 2.74
C LEU A 151 -9.32 4.10 1.64
N LEU A 152 -8.98 4.80 0.56
CA LEU A 152 -8.35 4.23 -0.62
C LEU A 152 -6.99 3.60 -0.26
N ASN A 153 -6.12 4.38 0.38
CA ASN A 153 -4.79 3.93 0.76
C ASN A 153 -4.83 2.90 1.91
N GLY A 154 -5.74 3.09 2.87
CA GLY A 154 -5.87 2.20 4.02
C GLY A 154 -6.28 0.78 3.62
N VAL A 155 -7.26 0.65 2.73
CA VAL A 155 -7.74 -0.65 2.24
C VAL A 155 -6.62 -1.38 1.49
N ILE A 156 -5.94 -0.71 0.56
CA ILE A 156 -4.80 -1.31 -0.17
C ILE A 156 -3.73 -1.78 0.81
N SER A 157 -3.39 -0.95 1.79
CA SER A 157 -2.34 -1.25 2.76
C SER A 157 -2.65 -2.46 3.63
N LEU A 158 -3.90 -2.63 4.08
CA LEU A 158 -4.28 -3.79 4.87
C LEU A 158 -4.24 -5.09 4.06
N PHE A 159 -4.69 -5.07 2.80
CA PHE A 159 -4.58 -6.23 1.90
C PHE A 159 -3.11 -6.56 1.61
N ALA A 160 -2.31 -5.56 1.26
CA ALA A 160 -0.88 -5.71 1.02
C ALA A 160 -0.17 -6.28 2.27
N ALA A 161 -0.47 -5.80 3.47
CA ALA A 161 0.08 -6.33 4.72
C ALA A 161 -0.28 -7.81 4.93
N TYR A 162 -1.55 -8.18 4.77
CA TYR A 162 -1.99 -9.57 4.91
C TYR A 162 -1.24 -10.52 3.96
N TYR A 163 -1.16 -10.15 2.68
CA TYR A 163 -0.50 -10.97 1.66
C TYR A 163 1.03 -10.92 1.74
N PHE A 164 1.61 -9.83 2.25
CA PHE A 164 3.04 -9.75 2.58
C PHE A 164 3.41 -10.83 3.59
N ARG A 165 2.67 -10.92 4.70
CA ARG A 165 2.91 -11.91 5.74
C ARG A 165 2.76 -13.35 5.23
N LYS A 166 1.80 -13.57 4.32
CA LYS A 166 1.41 -14.90 3.85
C LYS A 166 2.26 -15.41 2.69
N PHE A 167 2.57 -14.57 1.71
CA PHE A 167 3.16 -14.93 0.42
C PHE A 167 4.46 -14.18 0.08
N GLY A 168 4.96 -13.36 1.00
CA GLY A 168 6.22 -12.66 0.87
C GLY A 168 6.13 -11.40 0.03
N PHE A 169 7.26 -10.72 -0.17
CA PHE A 169 7.32 -9.34 -0.68
C PHE A 169 6.78 -9.13 -2.09
N LEU A 170 6.80 -10.13 -2.97
CA LEU A 170 6.27 -9.96 -4.34
C LEU A 170 4.74 -9.86 -4.37
N ALA A 171 4.05 -10.43 -3.38
CA ALA A 171 2.60 -10.38 -3.30
C ALA A 171 2.04 -8.95 -3.07
N PRO A 172 2.47 -8.17 -2.06
CA PRO A 172 2.03 -6.80 -1.90
C PRO A 172 2.44 -5.91 -3.08
N VAL A 173 3.64 -6.08 -3.65
CA VAL A 173 4.08 -5.36 -4.86
C VAL A 173 3.13 -5.62 -6.02
N GLY A 174 2.72 -6.88 -6.22
CA GLY A 174 1.75 -7.25 -7.24
C GLY A 174 0.37 -6.63 -7.00
N ILE A 175 -0.14 -6.71 -5.76
CA ILE A 175 -1.45 -6.11 -5.41
C ILE A 175 -1.44 -4.62 -5.74
N HIS A 176 -0.41 -3.91 -5.29
CA HIS A 176 -0.28 -2.48 -5.50
C HIS A 176 -0.18 -2.14 -6.98
N PHE A 177 0.79 -2.75 -7.68
CA PHE A 177 1.00 -2.53 -9.10
C PHE A 177 -0.27 -2.73 -9.92
N TRP A 178 -1.01 -3.82 -9.70
CA TRP A 178 -2.24 -4.09 -10.44
C TRP A 178 -3.40 -3.19 -10.04
N THR A 179 -3.43 -2.72 -8.79
CA THR A 179 -4.37 -1.66 -8.36
C THR A 179 -4.15 -0.39 -9.16
N ASP A 180 -2.90 0.06 -9.23
CA ASP A 180 -2.53 1.29 -9.95
C ASP A 180 -2.69 1.13 -11.46
N VAL A 181 -2.42 -0.04 -12.04
CA VAL A 181 -2.67 -0.26 -13.47
C VAL A 181 -4.16 -0.07 -13.78
N VAL A 182 -5.06 -0.60 -12.95
CA VAL A 182 -6.50 -0.42 -13.18
C VAL A 182 -6.92 1.03 -12.97
N TRP A 183 -6.44 1.66 -11.90
CA TRP A 183 -6.87 3.00 -11.48
C TRP A 183 -6.16 4.14 -12.23
N HIS A 184 -4.84 4.15 -12.31
CA HIS A 184 -4.07 5.22 -12.97
C HIS A 184 -3.86 4.99 -14.47
N VAL A 185 -3.74 3.73 -14.92
CA VAL A 185 -3.42 3.46 -16.34
C VAL A 185 -4.69 3.26 -17.16
N ILE A 186 -5.53 2.29 -16.80
CA ILE A 186 -6.73 1.97 -17.59
C ILE A 186 -7.78 3.07 -17.43
N TRP A 187 -8.16 3.39 -16.19
CA TRP A 187 -9.16 4.41 -15.93
C TRP A 187 -8.68 5.82 -16.30
N GLY A 188 -7.41 6.16 -16.01
CA GLY A 188 -6.84 7.45 -16.38
C GLY A 188 -6.72 7.73 -17.90
N MET A 189 -6.98 6.74 -18.76
CA MET A 189 -7.03 6.92 -20.23
C MET A 189 -8.45 7.11 -20.78
N ILE A 190 -9.49 6.91 -19.97
CA ILE A 190 -10.91 6.98 -20.37
C ILE A 190 -11.48 8.32 -19.89
#